data_AF-A0A7W3LMD9-F1
#
_entry.id   AF-A0A7W3LMD9-F1
#
_cell.length_a   1.000
_cell.length_b   1.000
_cell.length_c   1.000
_cell.angle_alpha   90.00
_cell.angle_beta   90.00
_cell.angle_gamma   90.00
#
_symmetry.space_group_name_H-M   'P 1'
#
loop_
_entity.id
_entity.type
_entity.pdbx_description
1 polymer ?
#
loop_
_entity_poly.entity_id
_entity_poly.type
_entity_poly.pdbx_seq_one_letter_code
_entity_poly.pdbx_strand_id
1 'polypeptide(L)' 'MEVAQLSRNIGVRDSKDPDGPRFALAPVAARELFDAIRAGRSEA' A
#
# COMPACT_ATOMS: atom_id res chain seq x y z
N MET A 1 9.32 -10.81 -25.18
CA MET A 1 9.31 -9.77 -24.14
C MET A 1 7.89 -9.66 -23.63
N GLU A 2 7.64 -9.98 -22.37
CA GLU A 2 6.32 -9.81 -21.77
C GLU A 2 6.24 -8.42 -21.15
N VAL A 3 5.33 -7.59 -21.66
CA VAL A 3 5.07 -6.25 -21.16
C VAL A 3 3.77 -6.33 -20.36
N ALA A 4 3.88 -6.43 -19.04
CA ALA A 4 2.73 -6.29 -18.17
C ALA A 4 2.44 -4.81 -17.97
N GLN A 5 1.21 -4.38 -18.26
CA GLN A 5 0.74 -3.04 -17.96
C GLN A 5 0.56 -2.94 -16.44
N LEU A 6 1.64 -2.60 -15.73
CA LEU A 6 1.63 -2.46 -14.28
C LEU A 6 0.70 -1.31 -13.90
N SER A 7 -0.43 -1.64 -13.27
CA SER A 7 -1.29 -0.68 -12.59
C SER A 7 -0.43 0.21 -11.69
N ARG A 8 -0.59 1.53 -11.76
CA ARG A 8 0.18 2.50 -10.96
C ARG A 8 -0.30 2.55 -9.49
N ASN A 9 -0.50 1.40 -8.88
CA ASN A 9 -0.97 1.24 -7.51
C ASN A 9 0.16 0.74 -6.61
N ILE A 10 0.08 1.06 -5.33
CA ILE A 10 1.00 0.55 -4.31
C ILE A 10 0.34 -0.65 -3.62
N GLY A 11 0.98 -1.82 -3.72
CA GLY A 11 0.54 -3.03 -3.05
C GLY A 11 1.02 -3.05 -1.59
N VAL A 12 0.10 -3.27 -0.66
CA VAL A 12 0.39 -3.47 0.76
C VAL A 12 -0.14 -4.84 1.18
N ARG A 13 0.68 -5.63 1.86
CA ARG A 13 0.28 -6.93 2.40
C ARG A 13 0.92 -7.14 3.77
N ASP A 14 0.36 -8.02 4.56
CA ASP A 14 1.03 -8.50 5.76
C ASP A 14 2.34 -9.20 5.36
N SER A 15 3.42 -8.84 6.04
CA SER A 15 4.73 -9.44 5.80
C SER A 15 4.89 -10.81 6.46
N LYS A 16 4.05 -11.13 7.45
CA LYS A 16 4.11 -12.34 8.29
C LYS A 16 3.06 -13.36 7.93
N ASP A 17 1.95 -12.94 7.34
CA ASP A 17 0.93 -13.82 6.78
C ASP A 17 0.88 -13.67 5.24
N PRO A 18 1.48 -14.59 4.47
CA PRO A 18 1.47 -14.52 3.02
C PRO A 18 0.05 -14.67 2.42
N ASP A 19 -0.88 -15.28 3.17
CA ASP A 19 -2.29 -15.47 2.79
C ASP A 19 -3.21 -14.40 3.39
N GLY A 20 -2.64 -13.46 4.16
CA GLY A 20 -3.34 -12.33 4.74
C GLY A 20 -3.83 -11.31 3.72
N PRO A 21 -4.56 -10.27 4.18
CA PRO A 21 -5.16 -9.26 3.32
C PRO A 21 -4.14 -8.55 2.43
N ARG A 22 -4.55 -8.28 1.18
CA ARG A 22 -3.76 -7.54 0.19
C ARG A 22 -4.54 -6.29 -0.23
N PHE A 23 -3.93 -5.13 -0.05
CA PHE A 23 -4.50 -3.84 -0.40
C PHE A 23 -3.79 -3.26 -1.61
N ALA A 24 -4.54 -2.62 -2.50
CA ALA A 24 -4.00 -1.81 -3.58
C ALA A 24 -4.40 -0.35 -3.33
N LEU A 25 -3.42 0.49 -3.02
CA LEU A 25 -3.64 1.91 -2.75
C LEU A 25 -3.32 2.73 -4.00
N ALA A 26 -4.15 3.74 -4.26
CA ALA A 26 -3.77 4.82 -5.18
C ALA A 26 -2.53 5.54 -4.61
N PRO A 27 -1.60 6.05 -5.44
CA PRO A 27 -0.38 6.69 -4.96
C PRO A 27 -0.63 7.85 -3.99
N VAL A 28 -1.70 8.63 -4.21
CA VAL A 28 -2.09 9.75 -3.33
C VAL A 28 -2.51 9.25 -1.94
N ALA A 29 -3.34 8.22 -1.88
CA ALA A 29 -3.80 7.63 -0.62
C ALA A 29 -2.64 6.97 0.15
N ALA A 30 -1.72 6.31 -0.56
CA ALA A 30 -0.50 5.77 0.06
C ALA A 30 0.35 6.88 0.68
N ARG A 31 0.49 8.01 -0.03
CA ARG A 31 1.26 9.15 0.48
C ARG A 31 0.63 9.74 1.75
N GLU A 32 -0.67 9.97 1.73
CA GLU A 32 -1.42 10.48 2.90
C GLU A 32 -1.29 9.54 4.10
N LEU A 33 -1.42 8.23 3.88
CA LEU A 33 -1.25 7.22 4.92
C LEU A 33 0.15 7.27 5.54
N PHE A 34 1.20 7.30 4.71
CA PHE A 34 2.58 7.37 5.22
C PHE A 34 2.88 8.67 5.95
N ASP A 35 2.35 9.80 5.48
CA ASP A 35 2.49 11.09 6.15
C ASP A 35 1.74 11.10 7.50
N ALA A 36 0.58 10.44 7.60
CA ALA A 36 -0.14 10.27 8.85
C ALA A 36 0.63 9.40 9.85
N ILE A 37 1.14 8.24 9.42
CA ILE A 37 1.96 7.34 10.25
C ILE A 37 3.21 8.08 10.74
N ARG A 38 3.91 8.79 9.85
CA ARG A 38 5.11 9.55 10.21
C ARG A 38 4.82 10.65 11.24
N ALA A 39 3.63 11.23 11.20
CA ALA A 39 3.17 12.23 12.16
C ALA A 39 2.62 11.62 13.46
N GLY A 40 2.67 10.30 13.64
CA GLY A 40 2.13 9.60 14.81
C GLY A 40 0.60 9.53 14.86
N ARG A 41 -0.08 9.82 13.75
CA ARG A 41 -1.55 9.77 13.61
C ARG A 41 -1.98 8.43 13.03
N SER A 42 -1.62 7.36 13.72
CA SER A 42 -1.95 5.98 13.34
C SER A 42 -2.94 5.36 14.32
N GLU A 43 -3.97 6.13 14.68
CA GLU A 43 -5.07 5.66 15.54
C GLU A 43 -6.34 5.51 14.68
N ALA A 44 -6.93 4.33 14.74
CA ALA A 44 -8.30 4.02 14.35
C ALA A 44 -8.97 3.37 15.55
#